data_AF-G4RL37-F1
#
_entry.id   AF-G4RL37-F1
#
_cell.length_a   1.000
_cell.length_b   1.000
_cell.length_c   1.000
_cell.angle_alpha   90.00
_cell.angle_beta   90.00
_cell.angle_gamma   90.00
#
_symmetry.space_group_name_H-M   'P 1'
#
loop_
_entity.id
_entity.type
_entity.pdbx_description
1 polymer ?
#
loop_
_entity_poly.entity_id
_entity_poly.type
_entity_poly.pdbx_seq_one_letter_code
_entity_poly.pdbx_strand_id
1 'polypeptide(L)'
;MERAVIYVRNLENAIETLKLHDSRANDVVELAKAYLRDAKFYLSRGDATTSIAAASYAEGLLDALRLLGLVDFEWRRPSEIEKNYRKVFIAGTFELIHPGHIFYMEQAWRLGRVVAVVSRDTNAAKIKGRTVSIPAENRLKVVSSIYFVHKARLGYEDDMLRVVEEERPDVVLLGANQTFDEATLLEKFRRRGIETQIVRAKPLECSLCSTSKIINRILENFCDCSKRI
;
A
#
# COMPACT_ATOMS: atom_id res chain seq x y z
N MET A 1 -1.16 13.55 8.10
CA MET A 1 -0.38 13.50 9.36
C MET A 1 0.66 12.39 9.32
N GLU A 2 0.29 11.11 9.10
CA GLU A 2 1.24 9.98 9.01
C GLU A 2 2.39 10.17 8.01
N ARG A 3 2.11 10.66 6.79
CA ARG A 3 3.17 10.92 5.80
C ARG A 3 4.21 11.93 6.26
N ALA A 4 3.79 13.03 6.87
CA ALA A 4 4.73 14.03 7.38
C ALA A 4 5.66 13.43 8.45
N VAL A 5 5.14 12.55 9.31
CA VAL A 5 5.95 11.81 10.30
C VAL A 5 7.02 10.97 9.63
N ILE A 6 6.68 10.26 8.55
CA ILE A 6 7.60 9.37 7.83
C ILE A 6 8.71 10.18 7.16
N TYR A 7 8.35 11.26 6.46
CA TYR A 7 9.32 12.16 5.83
C TYR A 7 10.28 12.76 6.85
N VAL A 8 9.74 13.30 7.96
CA VAL A 8 10.56 13.89 9.04
C VAL A 8 11.50 12.86 9.67
N ARG A 9 11.05 11.61 9.89
CA ARG A 9 11.91 10.54 10.41
C ARG A 9 12.96 10.09 9.41
N ASN A 10 12.64 10.08 8.11
CA ASN A 10 13.61 9.73 7.08
C ASN A 10 14.72 10.79 6.99
N LEU A 11 14.33 12.07 7.03
CA LEU A 11 15.24 13.19 7.11
C LEU A 11 16.12 13.14 8.37
N GLU A 12 15.55 12.83 9.53
CA GLU A 12 16.30 12.60 10.76
C GLU A 12 17.35 11.50 10.57
N ASN A 13 16.98 10.36 9.98
CA ASN A 13 17.91 9.27 9.75
C ASN A 13 19.01 9.60 8.73
N ALA A 14 18.70 10.36 7.67
CA ALA A 14 19.70 10.83 6.72
C ALA A 14 20.72 11.75 7.40
N ILE A 15 20.27 12.64 8.29
CA ILE A 15 21.16 13.51 9.07
C ILE A 15 22.00 12.69 10.07
N GLU A 16 21.43 11.68 10.73
CA GLU A 16 22.16 10.79 11.64
C GLU A 16 23.26 9.98 10.93
N THR A 17 23.02 9.56 9.69
CA THR A 17 23.96 8.76 8.89
C THR A 17 24.92 9.60 8.04
N LEU A 18 24.81 10.94 8.11
CA LEU A 18 25.57 11.86 7.29
C LEU A 18 27.06 11.80 7.59
N LYS A 19 27.84 11.61 6.53
CA LYS A 19 29.30 11.68 6.51
C LYS A 19 29.70 12.93 5.73
N LEU A 20 30.42 13.82 6.39
CA LEU A 20 30.98 15.02 5.77
C LEU A 20 32.32 14.67 5.11
N HIS A 21 32.48 15.01 3.84
CA HIS A 21 33.75 14.85 3.12
C HIS A 21 34.51 16.18 2.96
N ASP A 22 33.79 17.30 2.96
CA ASP A 22 34.34 18.64 2.76
C ASP A 22 33.72 19.65 3.73
N SER A 23 34.55 20.43 4.41
CA SER A 23 34.13 21.43 5.40
C SER A 23 33.30 22.56 4.81
N ARG A 24 33.38 22.81 3.50
CA ARG A 24 32.55 23.80 2.78
C ARG A 24 31.05 23.49 2.87
N ALA A 25 30.68 22.24 3.14
CA ALA A 25 29.28 21.84 3.29
C ALA A 25 28.70 22.10 4.69
N ASN A 26 29.53 22.45 5.68
CA ASN A 26 29.09 22.57 7.09
C ASN A 26 27.90 23.51 7.28
N ASP A 27 27.96 24.72 6.73
CA ASP A 27 26.90 25.72 6.92
C ASP A 27 25.57 25.27 6.30
N VAL A 28 25.64 24.59 5.16
CA VAL A 28 24.46 24.05 4.48
C VAL A 28 23.89 22.84 5.22
N VAL A 29 24.74 21.98 5.80
CA VAL A 29 24.31 20.88 6.67
C VAL A 29 23.64 21.41 7.94
N GLU A 30 24.19 22.45 8.57
CA GLU A 30 23.56 23.08 9.73
C GLU A 30 22.22 23.75 9.39
N LEU A 31 22.12 24.36 8.20
CA LEU A 31 20.85 24.88 7.69
C LEU A 31 19.82 23.75 7.49
N ALA A 32 20.21 22.63 6.89
CA ALA A 32 19.33 21.46 6.74
C ALA A 32 18.86 20.91 8.11
N LYS A 33 19.74 20.87 9.12
CA LYS A 33 19.38 20.51 10.50
C LYS A 33 18.40 21.50 11.12
N ALA A 34 18.51 22.80 10.83
CA ALA A 34 17.55 23.80 11.28
C ALA A 34 16.15 23.54 10.70
N TYR A 35 16.06 23.29 9.40
CA TYR A 35 14.80 22.94 8.76
C TYR A 35 14.21 21.62 9.26
N LEU A 36 15.02 20.62 9.63
CA LEU A 36 14.52 19.43 10.32
C LEU A 36 13.88 19.78 11.67
N ARG A 37 14.48 20.69 12.46
CA ARG A 37 13.89 21.14 13.74
C ARG A 37 12.55 21.83 13.51
N ASP A 38 12.46 22.68 12.50
CA ASP A 38 11.21 23.35 12.12
C ASP A 38 10.15 22.34 11.67
N ALA A 39 10.54 21.38 10.83
CA ALA A 39 9.65 20.33 10.36
C ALA A 39 9.07 19.51 11.54
N LYS A 40 9.89 19.18 12.54
CA LYS A 40 9.46 18.52 13.78
C LYS A 40 8.53 19.41 14.61
N PHE A 41 8.83 20.70 14.72
CA PHE A 41 8.00 21.66 15.47
C PHE A 41 6.60 21.78 14.88
N TYR A 42 6.49 22.06 13.58
CA TYR A 42 5.20 22.18 12.91
C TYR A 42 4.40 20.88 12.97
N LEU A 43 5.08 19.74 12.82
CA LEU A 43 4.46 18.43 12.98
C LEU A 43 3.87 18.24 14.38
N SER A 44 4.59 18.61 15.44
CA SER A 44 4.09 18.52 16.82
C SER A 44 2.90 19.44 17.10
N ARG A 45 2.71 20.49 16.29
CA ARG A 45 1.56 21.40 16.34
C ARG A 45 0.39 20.93 15.48
N GLY A 46 0.53 19.81 14.77
CA GLY A 46 -0.48 19.27 13.85
C GLY A 46 -0.47 19.92 12.46
N ASP A 47 0.45 20.85 12.18
CA ASP A 47 0.60 21.46 10.87
C ASP A 47 1.49 20.60 9.97
N ALA A 48 0.87 19.59 9.36
CA ALA A 48 1.55 18.66 8.47
C ALA A 48 2.04 19.31 7.17
N THR A 49 1.37 20.36 6.69
CA THR A 49 1.71 21.00 5.41
C THR A 49 3.01 21.78 5.54
N THR A 50 3.10 22.65 6.56
CA THR A 50 4.31 23.43 6.82
C THR A 50 5.46 22.52 7.24
N SER A 51 5.16 21.45 7.99
CA SER A 51 6.15 20.42 8.31
C SER A 51 6.77 19.78 7.08
N ILE A 52 5.95 19.35 6.10
CA ILE A 52 6.45 18.75 4.85
C ILE A 52 7.23 19.78 4.03
N ALA A 53 6.78 21.03 3.98
CA ALA A 53 7.49 22.09 3.26
C ALA A 53 8.91 22.31 3.83
N ALA A 54 9.03 22.40 5.16
CA ALA A 54 10.33 22.51 5.82
C ALA A 54 11.22 21.27 5.60
N ALA A 55 10.65 20.07 5.73
CA ALA A 55 11.38 18.82 5.48
C ALA A 55 11.90 18.74 4.04
N SER A 56 11.06 19.08 3.05
CA SER A 56 11.43 19.04 1.63
C SER A 56 12.58 19.99 1.29
N TYR A 57 12.65 21.14 1.96
CA TYR A 57 13.77 22.08 1.79
C TYR A 57 15.09 21.48 2.28
N ALA A 58 15.08 20.86 3.48
CA ALA A 58 16.25 20.17 4.02
C ALA A 58 16.70 19.00 3.14
N GLU A 59 15.77 18.18 2.65
CA GLU A 59 16.06 17.07 1.72
C GLU A 59 16.78 17.59 0.47
N GLY A 60 16.27 18.66 -0.14
CA GLY A 60 16.88 19.27 -1.33
C GLY A 60 18.30 19.79 -1.09
N LEU A 61 18.56 20.42 0.07
CA LEU A 61 19.91 20.85 0.45
C LEU A 61 20.88 19.66 0.56
N LEU A 62 20.46 18.60 1.27
CA LEU A 62 21.29 17.41 1.48
C LEU A 62 21.56 16.69 0.15
N ASP A 63 20.54 16.48 -0.68
CA ASP A 63 20.69 15.86 -1.99
C ASP A 63 21.63 16.66 -2.91
N ALA A 64 21.54 17.99 -2.90
CA ALA A 64 22.45 18.85 -3.65
C ALA A 64 23.91 18.67 -3.18
N LEU A 65 24.17 18.65 -1.86
CA LEU A 65 25.50 18.42 -1.33
C LEU A 65 26.05 17.03 -1.69
N ARG A 66 25.20 16.00 -1.66
CA ARG A 66 25.59 14.64 -2.04
C ARG A 66 25.91 14.54 -3.53
N LEU A 67 25.13 15.19 -4.40
CA LEU A 67 25.39 15.27 -5.84
C LEU A 67 26.73 15.96 -6.14
N LEU A 68 27.11 16.94 -5.31
CA LEU A 68 28.41 17.61 -5.39
C LEU A 68 29.57 16.79 -4.78
N GLY A 69 29.29 15.61 -4.22
CA GLY A 69 30.29 14.74 -3.58
C GLY A 69 30.84 15.28 -2.26
N LEU A 70 30.16 16.26 -1.65
CA LEU A 70 30.63 16.92 -0.42
C LEU A 70 30.19 16.18 0.85
N VAL A 71 29.13 15.37 0.74
CA VAL A 71 28.59 14.53 1.80
C VAL A 71 28.13 13.19 1.25
N ASP A 72 28.01 12.21 2.13
CA ASP A 72 27.34 10.95 1.87
C ASP A 72 26.33 10.66 3.00
N PHE A 73 25.21 10.04 2.67
CA PHE A 73 24.16 9.65 3.62
C PHE A 73 23.17 8.70 2.94
N GLU A 74 22.39 8.00 3.75
CA GLU A 74 21.43 7.02 3.26
C GLU A 74 19.99 7.53 3.36
N TRP A 75 19.30 7.57 2.23
CA TRP A 75 17.84 7.59 2.24
C TRP A 75 17.33 6.17 2.44
N ARG A 76 16.60 5.97 3.53
CA ARG A 76 15.88 4.71 3.72
C ARG A 76 14.55 4.78 2.98
N ARG A 77 14.06 3.63 2.52
CA ARG A 77 12.69 3.54 2.01
C ARG A 77 11.74 3.84 3.17
N PRO A 78 10.56 4.43 2.93
CA PRO A 78 9.54 4.65 3.96
C PRO A 78 9.35 3.43 4.88
N SER A 79 9.27 2.24 4.31
CA SER A 79 9.13 0.97 5.05
C SER A 79 10.30 0.57 5.96
N GLU A 80 11.49 1.12 5.75
CA GLU A 80 12.69 0.84 6.56
C GLU A 80 12.83 1.83 7.72
N ILE A 81 12.39 3.07 7.51
CA ILE A 81 12.19 4.07 8.58
C ILE A 81 11.07 3.62 9.51
N GLU A 82 10.06 3.00 8.94
CA GLU A 82 8.92 2.45 9.65
C GLU A 82 9.16 0.99 10.08
N LYS A 83 10.15 0.69 10.93
CA LYS A 83 10.23 -0.66 11.57
C LYS A 83 8.93 -1.10 12.26
N ASN A 84 7.91 -0.23 12.36
CA ASN A 84 6.55 -0.45 12.85
C ASN A 84 5.41 -0.15 11.83
N TYR A 85 5.64 -0.05 10.50
CA TYR A 85 4.50 0.00 9.57
C TYR A 85 3.91 -1.39 9.43
N ARG A 86 2.70 -1.56 9.98
CA ARG A 86 1.93 -2.80 9.87
C ARG A 86 1.86 -3.23 8.40
N LYS A 87 2.31 -4.44 8.09
CA LYS A 87 2.11 -5.07 6.80
C LYS A 87 0.66 -5.51 6.70
N VAL A 88 -0.05 -4.92 5.76
CA VAL A 88 -1.47 -5.15 5.53
C VAL A 88 -1.64 -6.08 4.34
N PHE A 89 -2.23 -7.22 4.58
CA PHE A 89 -2.55 -8.20 3.56
C PHE A 89 -3.99 -8.01 3.09
N ILE A 90 -4.16 -7.88 1.78
CA ILE A 90 -5.47 -7.96 1.12
C ILE A 90 -5.44 -9.04 0.05
N ALA A 91 -6.57 -9.71 -0.17
CA ALA A 91 -6.70 -10.70 -1.23
C ALA A 91 -8.02 -10.56 -1.98
N GLY A 92 -8.00 -10.80 -3.28
CA GLY A 92 -9.19 -10.75 -4.10
C GLY A 92 -8.96 -11.20 -5.53
N THR A 93 -10.06 -11.40 -6.26
CA THR A 93 -10.00 -11.65 -7.70
C THR A 93 -9.59 -10.38 -8.44
N PHE A 94 -10.14 -9.21 -8.10
CA PHE A 94 -9.83 -7.95 -8.80
C PHE A 94 -10.00 -8.06 -10.34
N GLU A 95 -11.09 -8.69 -10.77
CA GLU A 95 -11.34 -8.99 -12.20
C GLU A 95 -11.49 -7.72 -13.03
N LEU A 96 -12.52 -6.92 -12.72
CA LEU A 96 -12.67 -5.56 -13.24
C LEU A 96 -12.46 -4.58 -12.09
N ILE A 97 -11.40 -3.77 -12.15
CA ILE A 97 -11.16 -2.73 -11.15
C ILE A 97 -12.29 -1.68 -11.24
N HIS A 98 -12.78 -1.27 -10.08
CA HIS A 98 -13.91 -0.37 -9.94
C HIS A 98 -13.81 0.39 -8.60
N PRO A 99 -14.64 1.43 -8.35
CA PRO A 99 -14.51 2.26 -7.14
C PRO A 99 -14.52 1.46 -5.83
N GLY A 100 -15.33 0.38 -5.74
CA GLY A 100 -15.31 -0.51 -4.58
C GLY A 100 -13.94 -1.16 -4.29
N HIS A 101 -13.17 -1.55 -5.32
CA HIS A 101 -11.81 -2.07 -5.14
C HIS A 101 -10.84 -0.96 -4.70
N ILE A 102 -10.96 0.23 -5.30
CA ILE A 102 -10.12 1.38 -4.94
C ILE A 102 -10.34 1.77 -3.48
N PHE A 103 -11.60 1.85 -3.02
CA PHE A 103 -11.94 2.15 -1.63
C PHE A 103 -11.48 1.06 -0.66
N TYR A 104 -11.54 -0.21 -1.05
CA TYR A 104 -10.99 -1.31 -0.26
C TYR A 104 -9.46 -1.22 -0.12
N MET A 105 -8.74 -0.92 -1.20
CA MET A 105 -7.29 -0.73 -1.17
C MET A 105 -6.88 0.54 -0.41
N GLU A 106 -7.67 1.61 -0.50
CA GLU A 106 -7.44 2.84 0.27
C GLU A 106 -7.63 2.61 1.78
N GLN A 107 -8.63 1.81 2.19
CA GLN A 107 -8.76 1.38 3.58
C GLN A 107 -7.56 0.55 4.03
N ALA A 108 -7.05 -0.35 3.19
CA ALA A 108 -5.84 -1.11 3.48
C ALA A 108 -4.61 -0.19 3.62
N TRP A 109 -4.51 0.82 2.75
CA TRP A 109 -3.43 1.80 2.77
C TRP A 109 -3.37 2.59 4.07
N ARG A 110 -4.53 2.96 4.63
CA ARG A 110 -4.62 3.63 5.93
C ARG A 110 -4.19 2.76 7.12
N LEU A 111 -4.12 1.44 6.93
CA LEU A 111 -3.70 0.50 7.98
C LEU A 111 -2.19 0.20 7.92
N GLY A 112 -1.52 0.54 6.82
CA GLY A 112 -0.07 0.35 6.66
C GLY A 112 0.36 -0.09 5.26
N ARG A 113 1.44 -0.88 5.18
CA ARG A 113 2.06 -1.30 3.91
C ARG A 113 1.24 -2.41 3.26
N VAL A 114 0.53 -2.08 2.19
CA VAL A 114 -0.34 -3.01 1.47
C VAL A 114 0.42 -4.01 0.59
N VAL A 115 0.23 -5.30 0.89
CA VAL A 115 0.52 -6.43 0.01
C VAL A 115 -0.81 -6.96 -0.54
N ALA A 116 -1.01 -6.86 -1.84
CA ALA A 116 -2.18 -7.36 -2.53
C ALA A 116 -1.93 -8.72 -3.17
N VAL A 117 -2.74 -9.71 -2.80
CA VAL A 117 -2.72 -11.04 -3.42
C VAL A 117 -3.87 -11.17 -4.40
N VAL A 118 -3.49 -11.43 -5.66
CA VAL A 118 -4.42 -11.69 -6.74
C VAL A 118 -4.69 -13.19 -6.81
N SER A 119 -5.96 -13.60 -6.67
CA SER A 119 -6.34 -15.01 -6.74
C SER A 119 -6.03 -15.60 -8.12
N ARG A 120 -5.63 -16.87 -8.18
CA ARG A 120 -5.50 -17.64 -9.43
C ARG A 120 -6.86 -17.82 -10.10
N ASP A 121 -6.87 -18.01 -11.42
CA ASP A 121 -8.11 -18.11 -12.19
C ASP A 121 -8.97 -19.29 -11.75
N THR A 122 -8.35 -20.44 -11.47
CA THR A 122 -8.99 -21.64 -10.92
C THR A 122 -9.71 -21.36 -9.60
N ASN A 123 -9.05 -20.69 -8.66
CA ASN A 123 -9.61 -20.35 -7.35
C ASN A 123 -10.69 -19.29 -7.43
N ALA A 124 -10.47 -18.26 -8.24
CA ALA A 124 -11.46 -17.22 -8.47
C ALA A 124 -12.71 -17.78 -9.15
N ALA A 125 -12.56 -18.72 -10.09
CA ALA A 125 -13.69 -19.37 -10.75
C ALA A 125 -14.52 -20.22 -9.78
N LYS A 126 -13.86 -21.01 -8.91
CA LYS A 126 -14.53 -21.78 -7.84
C LYS A 126 -15.35 -20.87 -6.91
N ILE A 127 -14.76 -19.76 -6.45
CA ILE A 127 -15.45 -18.82 -5.53
C ILE A 127 -16.63 -18.14 -6.22
N LYS A 128 -16.48 -17.76 -7.49
CA LYS A 128 -17.52 -17.02 -8.23
C LYS A 128 -18.59 -17.92 -8.85
N GLY A 129 -18.35 -19.23 -8.96
CA GLY A 129 -19.22 -20.16 -9.67
C GLY A 129 -19.28 -19.93 -11.19
N ARG A 130 -18.29 -19.22 -11.77
CA ARG A 130 -18.19 -18.95 -13.21
C ARG A 130 -16.73 -18.77 -13.63
N THR A 131 -16.45 -18.88 -14.92
CA THR A 131 -15.13 -18.52 -15.46
C THR A 131 -14.83 -17.04 -15.23
N VAL A 132 -13.56 -16.73 -15.00
CA VAL A 132 -13.05 -15.35 -14.88
C VAL A 132 -12.67 -14.87 -16.29
N SER A 133 -13.13 -13.69 -16.68
CA SER A 133 -12.93 -13.17 -18.03
C SER A 133 -11.51 -12.65 -18.25
N ILE A 134 -10.82 -12.21 -17.19
CA ILE A 134 -9.48 -11.62 -17.26
C ILE A 134 -8.49 -12.52 -16.52
N PRO A 135 -7.46 -13.05 -17.20
CA PRO A 135 -6.44 -13.92 -16.60
C PRO A 135 -5.70 -13.28 -15.42
N ALA A 136 -5.19 -14.13 -14.53
CA ALA A 136 -4.53 -13.70 -13.29
C ALA A 136 -3.36 -12.75 -13.50
N GLU A 137 -2.56 -12.97 -14.53
CA GLU A 137 -1.38 -12.18 -14.88
C GLU A 137 -1.77 -10.74 -15.28
N ASN A 138 -2.86 -10.59 -16.04
CA ASN A 138 -3.38 -9.29 -16.45
C ASN A 138 -3.95 -8.53 -15.25
N ARG A 139 -4.71 -9.22 -14.39
CA ARG A 139 -5.24 -8.64 -13.14
C ARG A 139 -4.09 -8.20 -12.22
N LEU A 140 -3.05 -9.02 -12.10
CA LEU A 140 -1.84 -8.69 -11.35
C LEU A 140 -1.18 -7.42 -11.87
N LYS A 141 -0.99 -7.30 -13.18
CA LYS A 141 -0.37 -6.11 -13.78
C LYS A 141 -1.12 -4.85 -13.40
N VAL A 142 -2.46 -4.86 -13.53
CA VAL A 142 -3.30 -3.71 -13.16
C VAL A 142 -3.19 -3.41 -11.65
N VAL A 143 -3.38 -4.42 -10.79
CA VAL A 143 -3.33 -4.25 -9.33
C VAL A 143 -1.97 -3.71 -8.87
N SER A 144 -0.87 -4.18 -9.48
CA SER A 144 0.49 -3.73 -9.17
C SER A 144 0.75 -2.26 -9.50
N SER A 145 -0.06 -1.65 -10.38
CA SER A 145 0.05 -0.24 -10.78
C SER A 145 -0.88 0.68 -9.99
N ILE A 146 -1.68 0.14 -9.07
CA ILE A 146 -2.56 0.95 -8.22
C ILE A 146 -1.74 1.60 -7.13
N TYR A 147 -1.87 2.92 -7.00
CA TYR A 147 -1.15 3.75 -6.04
C TYR A 147 -1.21 3.23 -4.58
N PHE A 148 -2.35 2.65 -4.17
CA PHE A 148 -2.56 2.12 -2.83
C PHE A 148 -1.92 0.74 -2.58
N VAL A 149 -1.18 0.19 -3.54
CA VAL A 149 -0.59 -1.16 -3.45
C VAL A 149 0.93 -1.06 -3.52
N HIS A 150 1.62 -1.48 -2.45
CA HIS A 150 3.09 -1.45 -2.41
C HIS A 150 3.72 -2.69 -3.07
N LYS A 151 3.03 -3.83 -2.98
CA LYS A 151 3.45 -5.10 -3.57
C LYS A 151 2.21 -5.85 -4.01
N ALA A 152 2.22 -6.37 -5.23
CA ALA A 152 1.20 -7.30 -5.71
C ALA A 152 1.85 -8.63 -6.10
N ARG A 153 1.19 -9.75 -5.81
CA ARG A 153 1.62 -11.09 -6.25
C ARG A 153 0.43 -12.01 -6.49
N LEU A 154 0.66 -13.09 -7.22
CA LEU A 154 -0.33 -14.15 -7.35
C LEU A 154 -0.36 -15.03 -6.09
N GLY A 155 -1.54 -15.51 -5.75
CA GLY A 155 -1.72 -16.57 -4.75
C GLY A 155 -1.35 -17.94 -5.29
N TYR A 156 -1.60 -18.97 -4.48
CA TYR A 156 -1.44 -20.37 -4.86
C TYR A 156 -2.80 -20.99 -5.19
N GLU A 157 -2.79 -22.03 -6.03
CA GLU A 157 -3.99 -22.79 -6.39
C GLU A 157 -4.43 -23.71 -5.26
N ASP A 158 -3.46 -24.37 -4.61
CA ASP A 158 -3.71 -25.50 -3.70
C ASP A 158 -3.92 -25.05 -2.24
N ASP A 159 -3.27 -23.95 -1.84
CA ASP A 159 -3.31 -23.45 -0.47
C ASP A 159 -3.35 -21.92 -0.41
N MET A 160 -4.52 -21.38 -0.11
CA MET A 160 -4.73 -19.93 0.02
C MET A 160 -4.02 -19.33 1.25
N LEU A 161 -3.68 -20.12 2.27
CA LEU A 161 -3.05 -19.63 3.50
C LEU A 161 -1.53 -19.58 3.37
N ARG A 162 -0.93 -20.38 2.47
CA ARG A 162 0.52 -20.39 2.22
C ARG A 162 1.08 -19.00 1.94
N VAL A 163 0.36 -18.20 1.14
CA VAL A 163 0.83 -16.84 0.83
C VAL A 163 0.77 -15.91 2.05
N VAL A 164 -0.19 -16.13 2.97
CA VAL A 164 -0.26 -15.37 4.23
C VAL A 164 0.93 -15.73 5.12
N GLU A 165 1.27 -17.02 5.18
CA GLU A 165 2.41 -17.56 5.92
C GLU A 165 3.75 -17.01 5.40
N GLU A 166 3.91 -16.94 4.08
CA GLU A 166 5.11 -16.38 3.43
C GLU A 166 5.22 -14.86 3.65
N GLU A 167 4.10 -14.14 3.54
CA GLU A 167 4.12 -12.68 3.68
C GLU A 167 4.20 -12.23 5.13
N ARG A 168 3.76 -13.02 6.12
CA ARG A 168 3.71 -12.67 7.55
C ARG A 168 3.17 -11.25 7.79
N PRO A 169 1.88 -11.00 7.51
CA PRO A 169 1.28 -9.69 7.74
C PRO A 169 0.94 -9.46 9.21
N ASP A 170 0.95 -8.20 9.61
CA ASP A 170 0.44 -7.77 10.92
C ASP A 170 -1.09 -7.66 10.92
N VAL A 171 -1.67 -7.36 9.74
CA VAL A 171 -3.11 -7.22 9.54
C VAL A 171 -3.54 -7.93 8.27
N VAL A 172 -4.58 -8.76 8.36
CA VAL A 172 -5.34 -9.26 7.21
C VAL A 172 -6.63 -8.44 7.14
N LEU A 173 -6.77 -7.61 6.10
CA LEU A 173 -7.99 -6.84 5.88
C LEU A 173 -8.90 -7.61 4.91
N LEU A 174 -10.01 -8.15 5.42
CA LEU A 174 -11.04 -8.81 4.64
C LEU A 174 -11.92 -7.79 3.92
N GLY A 175 -12.33 -8.10 2.69
CA GLY A 175 -13.33 -7.33 1.96
C GLY A 175 -14.70 -7.43 2.63
N ALA A 176 -15.51 -6.37 2.51
CA ALA A 176 -16.83 -6.29 3.14
C ALA A 176 -17.74 -7.50 2.83
N ASN A 177 -17.68 -8.01 1.59
CA ASN A 177 -18.55 -9.08 1.09
C ASN A 177 -17.92 -10.49 1.19
N GLN A 178 -16.75 -10.64 1.81
CA GLN A 178 -16.11 -11.96 1.95
C GLN A 178 -16.77 -12.74 3.09
N THR A 179 -17.22 -13.96 2.83
CA THR A 179 -17.96 -14.81 3.79
C THR A 179 -17.09 -15.52 4.82
N PHE A 180 -15.79 -15.19 4.91
CA PHE A 180 -14.90 -15.80 5.90
C PHE A 180 -15.32 -15.44 7.32
N ASP A 181 -15.53 -16.47 8.14
CA ASP A 181 -15.63 -16.34 9.59
C ASP A 181 -14.26 -16.00 10.17
N GLU A 182 -14.20 -14.92 10.95
CA GLU A 182 -12.94 -14.36 11.46
C GLU A 182 -12.32 -15.27 12.51
N ALA A 183 -13.15 -15.90 13.37
CA ALA A 183 -12.66 -16.79 14.42
C ALA A 183 -12.01 -18.06 13.83
N THR A 184 -12.69 -18.70 12.86
CA THR A 184 -12.18 -19.86 12.15
C THR A 184 -10.90 -19.55 11.39
N LEU A 185 -10.82 -18.37 10.74
CA LEU A 185 -9.63 -17.95 10.01
C LEU A 185 -8.45 -17.68 10.96
N LEU A 186 -8.71 -17.03 12.10
CA LEU A 186 -7.72 -16.78 13.15
C LEU A 186 -7.17 -18.10 13.72
N GLU A 187 -8.03 -19.10 13.93
CA GLU A 187 -7.59 -20.42 14.38
C GLU A 187 -6.67 -21.10 13.36
N LYS A 188 -7.01 -21.03 12.06
CA LYS A 188 -6.15 -21.54 10.98
C LYS A 188 -4.80 -20.83 10.95
N PHE A 189 -4.76 -19.53 11.17
CA PHE A 189 -3.51 -18.76 11.28
C PHE A 189 -2.68 -19.19 12.49
N ARG A 190 -3.29 -19.33 13.67
CA ARG A 190 -2.62 -19.80 14.89
C ARG A 190 -1.99 -21.18 14.73
N ARG A 191 -2.72 -22.13 14.11
CA ARG A 191 -2.20 -23.48 13.83
C ARG A 191 -0.98 -23.48 12.90
N ARG A 192 -0.78 -22.40 12.13
CA ARG A 192 0.37 -22.19 11.25
C ARG A 192 1.44 -21.27 11.85
N GLY A 193 1.32 -20.90 13.13
CA GLY A 193 2.25 -19.98 13.79
C GLY A 193 2.21 -18.55 13.24
N ILE A 194 1.07 -18.15 12.66
CA ILE A 194 0.87 -16.80 12.11
C ILE A 194 0.17 -15.95 13.16
N GLU A 195 0.87 -14.93 13.67
CA GLU A 195 0.31 -13.89 14.52
C GLU A 195 -0.12 -12.70 13.65
N THR A 196 -1.43 -12.50 13.49
CA THR A 196 -1.98 -11.38 12.71
C THR A 196 -3.30 -10.93 13.32
N GLN A 197 -3.61 -9.64 13.16
CA GLN A 197 -4.95 -9.11 13.39
C GLN A 197 -5.81 -9.36 12.14
N ILE A 198 -7.10 -9.67 12.32
CA ILE A 198 -8.08 -9.68 11.23
C ILE A 198 -8.96 -8.44 11.38
N VAL A 199 -9.18 -7.73 10.27
CA VAL A 199 -10.05 -6.55 10.20
C VAL A 199 -10.96 -6.71 8.99
N ARG A 200 -12.17 -6.15 9.05
CA ARG A 200 -13.09 -6.13 7.91
C ARG A 200 -13.27 -4.72 7.36
N ALA A 201 -13.11 -4.58 6.06
CA ALA A 201 -13.30 -3.32 5.36
C ALA A 201 -14.79 -2.93 5.34
N LYS A 202 -15.05 -1.62 5.39
CA LYS A 202 -16.39 -1.07 5.18
C LYS A 202 -16.77 -1.14 3.69
N PRO A 203 -18.04 -1.43 3.36
CA PRO A 203 -18.50 -1.37 1.98
C PRO A 203 -18.55 0.07 1.48
N LEU A 204 -18.42 0.24 0.15
CA LEU A 204 -18.75 1.49 -0.53
C LEU A 204 -20.07 1.29 -1.27
N GLU A 205 -21.06 2.13 -0.98
CA GLU A 205 -22.30 2.16 -1.73
C GLU A 205 -22.09 2.94 -3.03
N CYS A 206 -22.13 2.24 -4.16
CA CYS A 206 -22.21 2.88 -5.48
C CYS A 206 -22.84 1.96 -6.53
N SER A 207 -23.31 2.56 -7.63
CA SER A 207 -24.02 1.86 -8.71
C SER A 207 -23.18 0.76 -9.38
N LEU A 208 -21.87 0.99 -9.56
CA LEU A 208 -20.95 0.06 -10.25
C LEU A 208 -19.82 -0.46 -9.35
N CYS A 209 -20.08 -0.58 -8.04
CA CYS A 209 -19.09 -1.06 -7.04
C CYS A 209 -18.92 -2.59 -7.00
N SER A 210 -19.31 -3.31 -8.06
CA SER A 210 -19.14 -4.76 -8.18
C SER A 210 -18.91 -5.14 -9.64
N THR A 211 -17.98 -6.07 -9.89
CA THR A 211 -17.75 -6.66 -11.21
C THR A 211 -19.03 -7.18 -11.83
N SER A 212 -19.91 -7.84 -11.07
CA SER A 212 -21.17 -8.38 -11.61
C SER A 212 -22.11 -7.27 -12.07
N LYS A 213 -22.18 -6.14 -11.35
CA LYS A 213 -23.00 -4.98 -11.77
C LYS A 213 -22.47 -4.36 -13.07
N ILE A 214 -21.14 -4.28 -13.21
CA ILE A 214 -20.49 -3.78 -14.43
C ILE A 214 -20.80 -4.71 -15.61
N ILE A 215 -20.63 -6.02 -15.44
CA ILE A 215 -20.93 -7.00 -16.49
C ILE A 215 -22.40 -6.91 -16.90
N ASN A 216 -23.34 -6.92 -15.94
CA ASN A 216 -24.77 -6.84 -16.26
C ASN A 216 -25.11 -5.55 -17.02
N ARG A 217 -24.55 -4.41 -16.61
CA ARG A 217 -24.74 -3.13 -17.31
C ARG A 217 -24.20 -3.16 -18.74
N ILE A 218 -23.07 -3.83 -18.97
CA ILE A 218 -22.52 -4.03 -20.33
C ILE A 218 -23.47 -4.91 -21.15
N LEU A 219 -23.95 -6.02 -20.58
CA LEU A 219 -24.88 -6.91 -21.27
C LEU A 219 -26.19 -6.20 -21.62
N GLU A 220 -26.79 -5.45 -20.70
CA GLU A 220 -28.00 -4.63 -20.93
C GLU A 220 -27.82 -3.64 -22.09
N ASN A 221 -26.63 -3.05 -22.23
CA ASN A 221 -26.37 -2.03 -23.24
C ASN A 221 -26.03 -2.60 -24.62
N PHE A 222 -25.38 -3.78 -24.69
CA PHE A 222 -24.71 -4.26 -25.90
C PHE A 222 -25.09 -5.68 -26.35
N CYS A 223 -25.90 -6.42 -25.59
CA CYS A 223 -26.40 -7.73 -26.03
C CYS A 223 -27.55 -7.65 -27.03
N ASP A 224 -28.14 -6.47 -27.23
CA ASP A 224 -29.07 -6.24 -28.34
C ASP A 224 -28.25 -6.12 -29.64
N CYS A 225 -28.35 -7.11 -30.54
CA CYS A 225 -27.53 -7.17 -31.76
C CYS A 225 -27.66 -5.93 -32.67
N SER A 226 -28.71 -5.13 -32.48
CA SER A 226 -28.98 -3.88 -33.20
C SER A 226 -28.16 -2.67 -32.72
N LYS A 227 -27.43 -2.77 -31.60
CA LYS A 227 -26.74 -1.64 -30.94
C LYS A 227 -25.22 -1.82 -30.80
N ARG A 228 -24.63 -2.78 -31.52
CA ARG A 228 -23.17 -2.98 -31.47
C ARG A 228 -22.46 -1.89 -32.28
N ILE A 229 -21.44 -1.29 -31.65
CA ILE A 229 -20.51 -0.31 -32.23
C ILE A 229 -19.60 -1.02 -33.24
#